data_AF-A0A350J4M8-F1
#
_entry.id   AF-A0A350J4M8-F1
#
_cell.length_a   1.000
_cell.length_b   1.000
_cell.length_c   1.000
_cell.angle_alpha   90.00
_cell.angle_beta   90.00
_cell.angle_gamma   90.00
#
_symmetry.space_group_name_H-M   'P 1'
#
loop_
_entity.id
_entity.type
_entity.pdbx_description
1 polymer ?
#
loop_
_entity_poly.entity_id
_entity_poly.type
_entity_poly.pdbx_seq_one_letter_code
_entity_poly.pdbx_strand_id
1 'polypeptide(L)'
;MDFYMLTLRYLFSQHFFYSALCCISISLSSPIYATSISLNMLNNANEGLNDNTAVAPIGGNIGVTLGQQRQNVIHFAARLLEQVIDSSVPITIDAEFDTLTCSSTAATLGLSNPSTYHYGNASSSYPVANTYYVQALANSITGNDLSAASDMTLTFNGDIDNNNDCLDNRNWYYGLDGGGSAQDIDFLSTVLHETLHGLGFLTLVNVNTGSRFNNRDDIFIRMLEDHSEGKTWQQMSNAERVDSASDDPDLHWIGGNVQADIGVLTAGTNQGHVRMHAPNPINSGSSVSHFSNSVSPFELMQPYLNQPAHSIGLAKALLQDIGWTTSIGDKPIIADIGHVEIINSSPTTIDFALLDNDTDIIAVNITASSSNTNIIENSGITFIGNQRLRQINITPISGASGTVNITLTASDGSNSNNQTFQINVVSNLTPSIAINHPSTGDTILTDSQSLSASANDAEDGDISSNIIWSSSIDGVLASGATIAASLSDGNHIITASITDSSSN
;
A
#
# COMPACT_ATOMS: atom_id res chain seq x y z
N MET A 1 61.01 33.69 -50.18
CA MET A 1 61.05 32.54 -51.09
C MET A 1 59.64 32.33 -51.63
N ASP A 2 59.39 32.79 -52.85
CA ASP A 2 59.27 31.92 -54.04
C ASP A 2 58.43 30.64 -53.92
N PHE A 3 57.50 30.30 -54.84
CA PHE A 3 56.91 31.07 -55.96
C PHE A 3 55.65 30.29 -56.49
N TYR A 4 55.03 30.78 -57.58
CA TYR A 4 53.92 30.18 -58.37
C TYR A 4 52.50 30.31 -57.73
N MET A 5 51.46 30.93 -58.34
CA MET A 5 50.83 30.86 -59.69
C MET A 5 49.62 29.89 -59.73
N LEU A 6 48.48 30.16 -60.41
CA LEU A 6 48.02 31.35 -61.17
C LEU A 6 46.48 31.28 -61.44
N THR A 7 45.72 32.38 -61.27
CA THR A 7 44.36 32.67 -61.87
C THR A 7 43.19 31.69 -61.56
N LEU A 8 41.89 32.02 -61.60
CA LEU A 8 41.02 33.17 -62.02
C LEU A 8 39.73 33.11 -61.10
N ARG A 9 38.62 33.89 -61.15
CA ARG A 9 38.03 34.92 -62.02
C ARG A 9 37.02 35.83 -61.25
N TYR A 10 36.44 36.78 -61.97
CA TYR A 10 35.28 37.68 -61.77
C TYR A 10 34.05 37.06 -61.06
N LEU A 11 33.07 37.78 -60.47
CA LEU A 11 32.86 39.18 -60.02
C LEU A 11 31.57 39.21 -59.12
N PHE A 12 31.23 40.37 -58.50
CA PHE A 12 29.94 40.79 -57.86
C PHE A 12 28.75 39.78 -57.78
N SER A 13 27.99 39.67 -56.68
CA SER A 13 27.31 40.78 -55.98
C SER A 13 26.79 40.41 -54.57
N GLN A 14 26.20 41.38 -53.86
CA GLN A 14 25.52 41.20 -52.57
C GLN A 14 24.22 40.38 -52.68
N HIS A 15 23.84 39.65 -51.62
CA HIS A 15 22.56 39.76 -50.87
C HIS A 15 22.50 38.67 -49.77
N PHE A 16 22.86 39.02 -48.53
CA PHE A 16 22.72 38.12 -47.37
C PHE A 16 21.30 38.21 -46.78
N PHE A 17 20.40 37.32 -47.19
CA PHE A 17 19.16 37.07 -46.46
C PHE A 17 19.41 36.06 -45.35
N TYR A 18 19.45 36.53 -44.10
CA TYR A 18 19.38 35.64 -42.93
C TYR A 18 17.96 35.13 -42.74
N SER A 19 17.63 34.00 -43.36
CA SER A 19 16.42 33.24 -43.02
C SER A 19 16.63 32.54 -41.69
N ALA A 20 16.12 33.14 -40.61
CA ALA A 20 16.11 32.49 -39.30
C ALA A 20 15.21 31.25 -39.33
N LEU A 21 15.83 30.07 -39.40
CA LEU A 21 15.11 28.81 -39.32
C LEU A 21 14.64 28.62 -37.87
N CYS A 22 13.38 28.94 -37.61
CA CYS A 22 12.77 28.67 -36.32
C CYS A 22 12.57 27.16 -36.18
N CYS A 23 13.54 26.49 -35.56
CA CYS A 23 13.41 25.10 -35.16
C CYS A 23 12.37 24.99 -34.04
N ILE A 24 11.09 24.92 -34.41
CA ILE A 24 10.02 24.51 -33.51
C ILE A 24 10.29 23.06 -33.13
N SER A 25 10.92 22.88 -31.97
CA SER A 25 11.00 21.58 -31.30
C SER A 25 9.58 21.20 -30.88
N ILE A 26 8.86 20.50 -31.76
CA ILE A 26 7.61 19.85 -31.40
C ILE A 26 7.98 18.72 -30.45
N SER A 27 7.96 19.03 -29.15
CA SER A 27 7.88 18.02 -28.11
C SER A 27 6.56 17.28 -28.31
N LEU A 28 6.63 16.14 -29.00
CA LEU A 28 5.54 15.17 -29.02
C LEU A 28 5.41 14.66 -27.58
N SER A 29 4.54 15.30 -26.81
CA SER A 29 4.08 14.76 -25.54
C SER A 29 3.35 13.46 -25.86
N SER A 30 3.99 12.33 -25.59
CA SER A 30 3.29 11.05 -25.50
C SER A 30 2.05 11.24 -24.61
N PRO A 31 0.88 10.69 -24.97
CA PRO A 31 -0.22 10.64 -24.03
C PRO A 31 0.27 9.90 -22.78
N ILE A 32 0.26 10.58 -21.63
CA ILE A 32 0.55 9.95 -20.35
C ILE A 32 -0.64 9.04 -20.05
N TYR A 33 -0.45 7.75 -20.29
CA TYR A 33 -1.37 6.74 -19.78
C TYR A 33 -1.12 6.60 -18.28
N ALA A 34 -2.19 6.42 -17.52
CA ALA A 34 -2.06 5.93 -16.16
C ALA A 34 -2.04 4.41 -16.24
N THR A 35 -0.97 3.79 -15.75
CA THR A 35 -0.94 2.35 -15.48
C THR A 35 -2.12 1.98 -14.60
N SER A 36 -2.75 0.85 -14.88
CA SER A 36 -3.83 0.30 -14.06
C SER A 36 -3.58 -1.19 -13.83
N ILE A 37 -3.79 -1.63 -12.59
CA ILE A 37 -3.64 -3.02 -12.16
C ILE A 37 -5.01 -3.54 -11.72
N SER A 38 -5.60 -4.42 -12.53
CA SER A 38 -6.92 -5.00 -12.31
C SER A 38 -6.80 -6.38 -11.66
N LEU A 39 -7.59 -6.61 -10.61
CA LEU A 39 -7.62 -7.88 -9.87
C LEU A 39 -8.87 -8.69 -10.22
N ASN A 40 -8.69 -9.97 -10.54
CA ASN A 40 -9.77 -10.95 -10.64
C ASN A 40 -9.70 -11.88 -9.42
N MET A 41 -10.69 -11.80 -8.52
CA MET A 41 -10.72 -12.63 -7.30
C MET A 41 -11.26 -14.03 -7.65
N LEU A 42 -10.44 -15.09 -7.54
CA LEU A 42 -10.85 -16.45 -7.94
C LEU A 42 -11.61 -17.24 -6.86
N ASN A 43 -11.42 -16.91 -5.57
CA ASN A 43 -12.02 -17.67 -4.46
C ASN A 43 -13.55 -17.70 -4.48
N ASN A 44 -14.12 -18.77 -3.93
CA ASN A 44 -15.55 -18.93 -3.74
C ASN A 44 -16.11 -17.97 -2.66
N ALA A 45 -17.43 -17.83 -2.59
CA ALA A 45 -18.05 -17.00 -1.55
C ALA A 45 -17.83 -17.58 -0.15
N ASN A 46 -17.35 -16.75 0.79
CA ASN A 46 -16.91 -17.11 2.15
C ASN A 46 -15.58 -17.90 2.21
N GLU A 47 -14.68 -17.68 1.25
CA GLU A 47 -13.37 -18.32 1.15
C GLU A 47 -12.30 -17.29 0.77
N GLY A 48 -11.11 -17.37 1.38
CA GLY A 48 -9.92 -16.62 0.97
C GLY A 48 -10.13 -15.11 0.86
N LEU A 49 -10.03 -14.56 -0.36
CA LEU A 49 -10.29 -13.15 -0.66
C LEU A 49 -11.76 -12.73 -0.52
N ASN A 50 -12.69 -13.68 -0.57
CA ASN A 50 -14.15 -13.49 -0.48
C ASN A 50 -14.71 -13.96 0.87
N ASP A 51 -13.87 -14.04 1.91
CA ASP A 51 -14.22 -14.41 3.27
C ASP A 51 -15.03 -13.31 3.99
N ASN A 52 -16.21 -13.68 4.51
CA ASN A 52 -17.15 -12.77 5.20
C ASN A 52 -17.02 -12.80 6.73
N THR A 53 -16.01 -13.48 7.28
CA THR A 53 -15.71 -13.50 8.72
C THR A 53 -15.46 -12.08 9.21
N ALA A 54 -16.31 -11.60 10.13
CA ALA A 54 -16.27 -10.23 10.62
C ALA A 54 -15.02 -9.96 11.47
N VAL A 55 -14.34 -8.85 11.19
CA VAL A 55 -13.11 -8.40 11.87
C VAL A 55 -13.15 -6.89 12.10
N ALA A 56 -12.39 -6.38 13.06
CA ALA A 56 -12.21 -4.96 13.26
C ALA A 56 -11.15 -4.40 12.27
N PRO A 57 -11.35 -3.18 11.73
CA PRO A 57 -10.31 -2.43 11.01
C PRO A 57 -8.98 -2.38 11.76
N ILE A 58 -7.86 -2.43 11.03
CA ILE A 58 -6.50 -2.55 11.61
C ILE A 58 -5.47 -1.82 10.74
N GLY A 59 -4.52 -1.08 11.35
CA GLY A 59 -3.39 -0.47 10.66
C GLY A 59 -3.75 0.41 9.45
N GLY A 60 -4.88 1.14 9.52
CA GLY A 60 -5.40 1.93 8.39
C GLY A 60 -6.11 1.13 7.30
N ASN A 61 -6.33 -0.18 7.47
CA ASN A 61 -7.20 -1.00 6.64
C ASN A 61 -8.64 -0.96 7.15
N ILE A 62 -9.53 -0.29 6.42
CA ILE A 62 -10.96 -0.13 6.77
C ILE A 62 -11.83 -1.40 6.58
N GLY A 63 -11.25 -2.54 6.19
CA GLY A 63 -12.00 -3.76 5.93
C GLY A 63 -12.66 -4.32 7.19
N VAL A 64 -13.97 -4.59 7.12
CA VAL A 64 -14.78 -5.16 8.22
C VAL A 64 -15.01 -6.68 8.10
N THR A 65 -14.52 -7.30 7.03
CA THR A 65 -14.41 -8.76 6.90
C THR A 65 -12.99 -9.15 6.52
N LEU A 66 -12.60 -10.38 6.86
CA LEU A 66 -11.26 -10.91 6.59
C LEU A 66 -10.91 -10.89 5.09
N GLY A 67 -11.88 -11.23 4.23
CA GLY A 67 -11.75 -11.11 2.77
C GLY A 67 -11.57 -9.66 2.34
N GLN A 68 -12.37 -8.72 2.85
CA GLN A 68 -12.23 -7.30 2.51
C GLN A 68 -10.87 -6.75 2.96
N GLN A 69 -10.34 -7.16 4.12
CA GLN A 69 -9.00 -6.75 4.55
C GLN A 69 -7.93 -7.28 3.59
N ARG A 70 -7.98 -8.56 3.20
CA ARG A 70 -7.08 -9.15 2.19
C ARG A 70 -7.15 -8.40 0.85
N GLN A 71 -8.36 -8.15 0.32
CA GLN A 71 -8.54 -7.39 -0.92
C GLN A 71 -7.97 -5.97 -0.83
N ASN A 72 -8.21 -5.27 0.29
CA ASN A 72 -7.71 -3.91 0.50
C ASN A 72 -6.17 -3.84 0.49
N VAL A 73 -5.48 -4.86 1.01
CA VAL A 73 -4.02 -4.97 0.92
C VAL A 73 -3.56 -5.13 -0.53
N ILE A 74 -4.19 -6.00 -1.32
CA ILE A 74 -3.79 -6.20 -2.72
C ILE A 74 -4.08 -4.94 -3.56
N HIS A 75 -5.20 -4.26 -3.33
CA HIS A 75 -5.48 -2.96 -3.97
C HIS A 75 -4.55 -1.83 -3.49
N PHE A 76 -3.95 -1.91 -2.30
CA PHE A 76 -2.93 -0.96 -1.85
C PHE A 76 -1.57 -1.23 -2.52
N ALA A 77 -1.16 -2.49 -2.64
CA ALA A 77 0.03 -2.90 -3.39
C ALA A 77 -0.08 -2.51 -4.87
N ALA A 78 -1.22 -2.79 -5.50
CA ALA A 78 -1.53 -2.41 -6.87
C ALA A 78 -1.35 -0.90 -7.09
N ARG A 79 -1.99 -0.06 -6.26
CA ARG A 79 -1.91 1.41 -6.41
C ARG A 79 -0.50 1.97 -6.21
N LEU A 80 0.37 1.30 -5.45
CA LEU A 80 1.79 1.68 -5.33
C LEU A 80 2.51 1.43 -6.66
N LEU A 81 2.37 0.21 -7.20
CA LEU A 81 3.01 -0.20 -8.46
C LEU A 81 2.49 0.61 -9.67
N GLU A 82 1.23 1.05 -9.65
CA GLU A 82 0.65 2.00 -10.61
C GLU A 82 1.33 3.38 -10.63
N GLN A 83 2.03 3.78 -9.55
CA GLN A 83 2.85 5.01 -9.55
C GLN A 83 4.28 4.77 -10.02
N VAL A 84 4.75 3.52 -9.95
CA VAL A 84 6.12 3.11 -10.31
C VAL A 84 6.26 2.78 -11.79
N ILE A 85 5.31 2.04 -12.36
CA ILE A 85 5.37 1.49 -13.72
C ILE A 85 4.63 2.41 -14.69
N ASP A 86 5.13 2.58 -15.92
CA ASP A 86 4.45 3.27 -17.03
C ASP A 86 4.10 2.24 -18.14
N SER A 87 2.82 1.89 -18.21
CA SER A 87 2.24 0.99 -19.22
C SER A 87 0.95 1.55 -19.80
N SER A 88 0.85 1.55 -21.14
CA SER A 88 -0.40 1.87 -21.85
C SER A 88 -1.38 0.71 -21.93
N VAL A 89 -1.02 -0.46 -21.40
CA VAL A 89 -1.86 -1.67 -21.33
C VAL A 89 -2.14 -1.97 -19.85
N PRO A 90 -3.41 -2.15 -19.42
CA PRO A 90 -3.73 -2.58 -18.08
C PRO A 90 -3.06 -3.93 -17.75
N ILE A 91 -2.50 -4.05 -16.56
CA ILE A 91 -1.95 -5.31 -16.05
C ILE A 91 -3.08 -6.02 -15.30
N THR A 92 -3.30 -7.29 -15.62
CA THR A 92 -4.39 -8.10 -15.09
C THR A 92 -3.84 -9.23 -14.23
N ILE A 93 -4.41 -9.42 -13.05
CA ILE A 93 -3.92 -10.35 -12.04
C ILE A 93 -5.06 -11.25 -11.58
N ASP A 94 -4.92 -12.56 -11.77
CA ASP A 94 -5.80 -13.54 -11.15
C ASP A 94 -5.29 -13.85 -9.74
N ALA A 95 -6.09 -13.52 -8.71
CA ALA A 95 -5.65 -13.56 -7.31
C ALA A 95 -6.53 -14.47 -6.45
N GLU A 96 -5.91 -15.23 -5.55
CA GLU A 96 -6.58 -16.14 -4.63
C GLU A 96 -5.78 -16.39 -3.34
N PHE A 97 -6.47 -16.88 -2.31
CA PHE A 97 -5.86 -17.57 -1.18
C PHE A 97 -6.17 -19.07 -1.29
N ASP A 98 -5.16 -19.92 -1.15
CA ASP A 98 -5.31 -21.38 -1.24
C ASP A 98 -4.26 -22.07 -0.33
N THR A 99 -4.40 -23.37 -0.05
CA THR A 99 -3.43 -24.09 0.79
C THR A 99 -2.10 -24.27 0.06
N LEU A 100 -1.06 -23.58 0.52
CA LEU A 100 0.32 -23.79 0.08
C LEU A 100 1.12 -24.54 1.14
N THR A 101 2.34 -24.97 0.79
CA THR A 101 3.18 -25.79 1.69
C THR A 101 3.42 -25.07 3.01
N CYS A 102 3.04 -25.69 4.14
CA CYS A 102 3.37 -25.20 5.48
C CYS A 102 3.75 -26.31 6.46
N SER A 103 4.48 -25.92 7.50
CA SER A 103 4.94 -26.69 8.65
C SER A 103 5.35 -25.71 9.77
N SER A 104 5.61 -26.21 10.98
CA SER A 104 6.04 -25.39 12.12
C SER A 104 7.31 -24.55 11.86
N THR A 105 8.21 -25.02 10.98
CA THR A 105 9.51 -24.38 10.74
C THR A 105 9.68 -23.73 9.36
N ALA A 106 8.78 -23.99 8.40
CA ALA A 106 8.89 -23.47 7.04
C ALA A 106 7.53 -23.42 6.33
N ALA A 107 7.32 -22.39 5.51
CA ALA A 107 6.15 -22.20 4.68
C ALA A 107 6.48 -21.50 3.35
N THR A 108 5.69 -21.79 2.32
CA THR A 108 5.50 -20.89 1.19
C THR A 108 4.53 -19.78 1.62
N LEU A 109 4.88 -18.52 1.45
CA LEU A 109 4.05 -17.37 1.85
C LEU A 109 3.05 -16.99 0.75
N GLY A 110 3.55 -16.84 -0.48
CA GLY A 110 2.75 -16.82 -1.69
C GLY A 110 3.51 -17.48 -2.84
N LEU A 111 2.96 -17.36 -4.04
CA LEU A 111 3.64 -17.59 -5.30
C LEU A 111 3.00 -16.73 -6.40
N SER A 112 3.82 -16.20 -7.30
CA SER A 112 3.37 -15.66 -8.59
C SER A 112 3.92 -16.44 -9.76
N ASN A 113 3.13 -16.53 -10.84
CA ASN A 113 3.58 -16.98 -12.14
C ASN A 113 3.03 -16.03 -13.22
N PRO A 114 3.87 -15.54 -14.15
CA PRO A 114 3.38 -14.96 -15.40
C PRO A 114 2.64 -16.01 -16.21
N SER A 115 1.44 -15.70 -16.69
CA SER A 115 0.56 -16.69 -17.33
C SER A 115 1.09 -17.19 -18.68
N THR A 116 1.99 -16.44 -19.33
CA THR A 116 2.69 -16.85 -20.56
C THR A 116 3.96 -16.02 -20.79
N TYR A 117 4.76 -16.42 -21.79
CA TYR A 117 6.05 -15.83 -22.12
C TYR A 117 6.16 -15.55 -23.64
N HIS A 118 6.53 -14.33 -24.00
CA HIS A 118 6.64 -13.90 -25.39
C HIS A 118 8.09 -13.92 -25.88
N TYR A 119 8.31 -14.57 -27.03
CA TYR A 119 9.62 -14.68 -27.65
C TYR A 119 9.90 -13.50 -28.60
N GLY A 120 10.86 -12.66 -28.23
CA GLY A 120 11.35 -11.58 -29.07
C GLY A 120 12.30 -12.06 -30.16
N ASN A 121 12.05 -11.63 -31.40
CA ASN A 121 12.93 -11.89 -32.55
C ASN A 121 13.45 -10.56 -33.14
N ALA A 122 14.32 -10.63 -34.16
CA ALA A 122 14.98 -9.47 -34.74
C ALA A 122 14.04 -8.48 -35.48
N SER A 123 12.75 -8.82 -35.65
CA SER A 123 11.71 -7.96 -36.21
C SER A 123 10.67 -7.52 -35.16
N SER A 124 10.85 -7.86 -33.88
CA SER A 124 10.00 -7.42 -32.77
C SER A 124 10.41 -6.04 -32.25
N SER A 125 9.53 -5.36 -31.51
CA SER A 125 9.84 -4.10 -30.83
C SER A 125 10.60 -4.25 -29.50
N TYR A 126 10.84 -5.48 -29.03
CA TYR A 126 11.48 -5.72 -27.74
C TYR A 126 12.94 -5.22 -27.68
N PRO A 127 13.43 -4.73 -26.52
CA PRO A 127 14.77 -4.20 -26.36
C PRO A 127 15.89 -5.13 -26.84
N VAL A 128 15.71 -6.46 -26.70
CA VAL A 128 16.71 -7.45 -27.11
C VAL A 128 16.08 -8.64 -27.84
N ALA A 129 16.56 -8.90 -29.05
CA ALA A 129 16.13 -10.06 -29.85
C ALA A 129 16.67 -11.40 -29.31
N ASN A 130 16.03 -12.49 -29.70
CA ASN A 130 16.28 -13.88 -29.26
C ASN A 130 16.06 -14.13 -27.77
N THR A 131 15.20 -13.31 -27.13
CA THR A 131 14.99 -13.24 -25.69
C THR A 131 13.51 -13.40 -25.34
N TYR A 132 13.19 -14.07 -24.24
CA TYR A 132 11.84 -14.18 -23.68
C TYR A 132 11.54 -13.05 -22.68
N TYR A 133 10.30 -12.58 -22.74
CA TYR A 133 9.72 -11.58 -21.84
C TYR A 133 8.44 -12.12 -21.21
N VAL A 134 8.16 -11.75 -19.96
CA VAL A 134 6.89 -12.10 -19.28
C VAL A 134 5.71 -11.36 -19.92
N GLN A 135 4.51 -11.93 -19.82
CA GLN A 135 3.27 -11.42 -20.41
C GLN A 135 3.03 -9.92 -20.15
N ALA A 136 3.05 -9.46 -18.88
CA ALA A 136 2.84 -8.05 -18.53
C ALA A 136 3.85 -7.09 -19.20
N LEU A 137 5.14 -7.44 -19.14
CA LEU A 137 6.24 -6.66 -19.74
C LEU A 137 6.14 -6.64 -21.27
N ALA A 138 5.77 -7.76 -21.89
CA ALA A 138 5.58 -7.86 -23.33
C ALA A 138 4.37 -7.03 -23.81
N ASN A 139 3.26 -7.04 -23.05
CA ASN A 139 2.11 -6.16 -23.25
C ASN A 139 2.54 -4.68 -23.21
N SER A 140 3.25 -4.27 -22.16
CA SER A 140 3.74 -2.89 -21.99
C SER A 140 4.67 -2.44 -23.12
N ILE A 141 5.67 -3.25 -23.50
CA ILE A 141 6.63 -2.91 -24.56
C ILE A 141 5.97 -2.83 -25.94
N THR A 142 4.95 -3.64 -26.21
CA THR A 142 4.25 -3.64 -27.50
C THR A 142 3.08 -2.66 -27.57
N GLY A 143 2.63 -2.12 -26.43
CA GLY A 143 1.45 -1.25 -26.35
C GLY A 143 0.14 -1.94 -26.76
N ASN A 144 0.11 -3.28 -26.72
CA ASN A 144 -1.01 -4.12 -27.13
C ASN A 144 -1.16 -5.27 -26.12
N ASP A 145 -2.39 -5.74 -25.90
CA ASP A 145 -2.59 -7.01 -25.22
C ASP A 145 -2.32 -8.19 -26.17
N LEU A 146 -1.45 -9.09 -25.74
CA LEU A 146 -0.94 -10.24 -26.48
C LEU A 146 -1.59 -11.57 -26.05
N SER A 147 -2.44 -11.59 -25.02
CA SER A 147 -3.06 -12.81 -24.48
C SER A 147 -4.43 -12.56 -23.87
N ALA A 148 -5.46 -13.33 -24.27
CA ALA A 148 -6.79 -13.24 -23.67
C ALA A 148 -6.93 -13.88 -22.27
N ALA A 149 -5.81 -14.18 -21.61
CA ALA A 149 -5.72 -14.66 -20.24
C ALA A 149 -4.87 -13.66 -19.44
N SER A 150 -5.22 -13.48 -18.16
CA SER A 150 -4.63 -12.47 -17.28
C SER A 150 -3.10 -12.52 -17.24
N ASP A 151 -2.44 -11.39 -17.02
CA ASP A 151 -0.99 -11.30 -17.19
C ASP A 151 -0.18 -12.19 -16.24
N MET A 152 -0.67 -12.38 -15.01
CA MET A 152 -0.06 -13.23 -13.99
C MET A 152 -1.11 -13.79 -13.02
N THR A 153 -0.73 -14.84 -12.28
CA THR A 153 -1.46 -15.31 -11.10
C THR A 153 -0.77 -14.89 -9.80
N LEU A 154 -1.54 -14.78 -8.71
CA LEU A 154 -1.08 -14.63 -7.33
C LEU A 154 -1.86 -15.59 -6.42
N THR A 155 -1.18 -16.60 -5.89
CA THR A 155 -1.76 -17.53 -4.90
C THR A 155 -1.08 -17.29 -3.55
N PHE A 156 -1.84 -16.91 -2.53
CA PHE A 156 -1.34 -16.66 -1.17
C PHE A 156 -1.72 -17.78 -0.21
N ASN A 157 -0.89 -18.05 0.80
CA ASN A 157 -1.11 -19.19 1.66
C ASN A 157 -2.26 -18.99 2.67
N GLY A 158 -3.36 -19.70 2.46
CA GLY A 158 -4.49 -19.78 3.38
C GLY A 158 -4.21 -20.48 4.70
N ASP A 159 -3.13 -21.29 4.78
CA ASP A 159 -2.82 -22.06 5.98
C ASP A 159 -2.14 -21.25 7.10
N ILE A 160 -1.72 -20.01 6.84
CA ILE A 160 -1.07 -19.14 7.84
C ILE A 160 -2.07 -18.73 8.94
N ASP A 161 -3.23 -18.17 8.57
CA ASP A 161 -4.23 -17.68 9.55
C ASP A 161 -4.99 -18.80 10.30
N ASN A 162 -4.89 -20.05 9.85
CA ASN A 162 -5.76 -21.12 10.35
C ASN A 162 -5.32 -21.70 11.71
N ASN A 163 -4.14 -21.30 12.22
CA ASN A 163 -3.55 -21.74 13.48
C ASN A 163 -3.44 -23.29 13.60
N ASN A 164 -2.98 -23.96 12.53
CA ASN A 164 -2.84 -25.43 12.44
C ASN A 164 -1.43 -26.00 12.72
N ASP A 165 -0.56 -25.26 13.44
CA ASP A 165 0.91 -25.44 13.51
C ASP A 165 1.69 -24.84 12.33
N CYS A 166 1.05 -24.11 11.41
CA CYS A 166 1.75 -23.37 10.35
C CYS A 166 2.67 -22.27 10.94
N LEU A 167 3.99 -22.37 10.70
CA LEU A 167 5.04 -21.50 11.26
C LEU A 167 4.94 -21.28 12.79
N ASP A 168 4.75 -22.34 13.59
CA ASP A 168 4.50 -22.26 15.04
C ASP A 168 3.26 -21.39 15.40
N ASN A 169 2.32 -21.23 14.45
CA ASN A 169 1.09 -20.42 14.52
C ASN A 169 1.31 -18.90 14.38
N ARG A 170 2.16 -18.47 13.43
CA ARG A 170 2.18 -17.07 12.96
C ARG A 170 0.95 -16.77 12.09
N ASN A 171 0.44 -15.54 12.16
CA ASN A 171 -0.74 -15.10 11.40
C ASN A 171 -0.35 -14.03 10.37
N TRP A 172 -1.23 -13.74 9.40
CA TRP A 172 -1.05 -12.59 8.51
C TRP A 172 -1.39 -11.28 9.21
N TYR A 173 -0.57 -10.26 8.98
CA TYR A 173 -0.89 -8.87 9.29
C TYR A 173 -1.51 -8.18 8.08
N TYR A 174 -2.76 -7.74 8.21
CA TYR A 174 -3.52 -7.08 7.15
C TYR A 174 -3.59 -5.54 7.28
N GLY A 175 -2.84 -4.94 8.21
CA GLY A 175 -2.70 -3.48 8.26
C GLY A 175 -1.92 -2.93 7.06
N LEU A 176 -2.17 -1.66 6.71
CA LEU A 176 -1.53 -0.96 5.59
C LEU A 176 -0.35 -0.08 6.03
N ASP A 177 0.04 -0.16 7.30
CA ASP A 177 1.06 0.65 7.96
C ASP A 177 2.33 -0.12 8.36
N GLY A 178 2.36 -1.45 8.20
CA GLY A 178 3.43 -2.31 8.69
C GLY A 178 3.47 -2.45 10.23
N GLY A 179 2.37 -2.12 10.94
CA GLY A 179 2.28 -2.13 12.40
C GLY A 179 2.14 -3.50 13.06
N GLY A 180 2.44 -4.59 12.34
CA GLY A 180 2.33 -5.96 12.83
C GLY A 180 3.30 -6.29 13.97
N SER A 181 2.97 -7.30 14.77
CA SER A 181 3.90 -7.81 15.78
C SER A 181 5.02 -8.62 15.13
N ALA A 182 6.10 -8.89 15.88
CA ALA A 182 7.18 -9.76 15.42
C ALA A 182 6.76 -11.25 15.24
N GLN A 183 5.52 -11.60 15.58
CA GLN A 183 4.91 -12.92 15.34
C GLN A 183 3.95 -12.92 14.13
N ASP A 184 3.67 -11.76 13.53
CA ASP A 184 2.82 -11.67 12.35
C ASP A 184 3.67 -11.55 11.08
N ILE A 185 3.05 -11.78 9.93
CA ILE A 185 3.68 -11.70 8.62
C ILE A 185 3.02 -10.56 7.85
N ASP A 186 3.78 -9.52 7.49
CA ASP A 186 3.23 -8.38 6.76
C ASP A 186 2.73 -8.84 5.37
N PHE A 187 1.40 -8.87 5.21
CA PHE A 187 0.80 -9.41 3.99
C PHE A 187 1.11 -8.51 2.79
N LEU A 188 1.15 -7.19 2.97
CA LEU A 188 1.46 -6.25 1.89
C LEU A 188 2.85 -6.50 1.30
N SER A 189 3.84 -6.76 2.14
CA SER A 189 5.20 -7.12 1.72
C SER A 189 5.19 -8.35 0.83
N THR A 190 4.40 -9.37 1.19
CA THR A 190 4.24 -10.59 0.38
C THR A 190 3.55 -10.26 -0.95
N VAL A 191 2.46 -9.49 -0.94
CA VAL A 191 1.77 -9.12 -2.19
C VAL A 191 2.69 -8.35 -3.14
N LEU A 192 3.43 -7.35 -2.65
CA LEU A 192 4.36 -6.58 -3.47
C LEU A 192 5.48 -7.48 -4.02
N HIS A 193 6.06 -8.35 -3.18
CA HIS A 193 7.11 -9.30 -3.55
C HIS A 193 6.65 -10.27 -4.65
N GLU A 194 5.53 -10.96 -4.46
CA GLU A 194 4.98 -11.88 -5.46
C GLU A 194 4.60 -11.16 -6.77
N THR A 195 4.00 -9.97 -6.68
CA THR A 195 3.67 -9.19 -7.89
C THR A 195 4.92 -8.83 -8.68
N LEU A 196 6.06 -8.56 -8.03
CA LEU A 196 7.33 -8.27 -8.71
C LEU A 196 7.91 -9.50 -9.44
N HIS A 197 7.72 -10.73 -8.92
CA HIS A 197 8.00 -11.95 -9.69
C HIS A 197 7.15 -12.01 -10.97
N GLY A 198 5.82 -11.80 -10.86
CA GLY A 198 4.91 -11.77 -12.00
C GLY A 198 5.23 -10.68 -13.04
N LEU A 199 5.77 -9.54 -12.59
CA LEU A 199 6.26 -8.44 -13.43
C LEU A 199 7.62 -8.73 -14.11
N GLY A 200 8.32 -9.80 -13.74
CA GLY A 200 9.54 -10.27 -14.42
C GLY A 200 10.80 -10.36 -13.55
N PHE A 201 10.70 -10.25 -12.23
CA PHE A 201 11.80 -10.57 -11.31
C PHE A 201 11.98 -12.10 -11.19
N LEU A 202 12.25 -12.80 -12.30
CA LEU A 202 12.50 -14.24 -12.33
C LEU A 202 13.28 -14.68 -13.58
N THR A 203 13.97 -15.81 -13.48
CA THR A 203 14.50 -16.53 -14.64
C THR A 203 13.61 -17.71 -15.05
N LEU A 204 13.62 -18.03 -16.36
CA LEU A 204 13.05 -19.24 -16.94
C LEU A 204 14.08 -20.38 -17.07
N VAL A 205 15.28 -20.21 -16.51
CA VAL A 205 16.28 -21.28 -16.38
C VAL A 205 15.86 -22.24 -15.28
N ASN A 206 15.80 -23.53 -15.60
CA ASN A 206 15.67 -24.57 -14.60
C ASN A 206 16.98 -24.68 -13.79
N VAL A 207 17.05 -24.03 -12.63
CA VAL A 207 18.28 -23.90 -11.81
C VAL A 207 18.93 -25.24 -11.46
N ASN A 208 18.14 -26.31 -11.27
CA ASN A 208 18.63 -27.66 -10.98
C ASN A 208 19.32 -28.37 -12.18
N THR A 209 19.24 -27.81 -13.38
CA THR A 209 19.87 -28.37 -14.60
C THR A 209 20.57 -27.31 -15.46
N GLY A 210 20.54 -26.04 -15.07
CA GLY A 210 21.00 -24.88 -15.85
C GLY A 210 20.37 -24.75 -17.24
N SER A 211 19.28 -25.46 -17.50
CA SER A 211 18.65 -25.54 -18.83
C SER A 211 17.75 -24.34 -19.07
N ARG A 212 18.01 -23.60 -20.16
CA ARG A 212 17.21 -22.45 -20.60
C ARG A 212 15.87 -22.90 -21.20
N PHE A 213 14.78 -22.20 -20.87
CA PHE A 213 13.46 -22.44 -21.47
C PHE A 213 13.51 -22.39 -23.00
N ASN A 214 13.04 -23.45 -23.65
CA ASN A 214 13.12 -23.65 -25.11
C ASN A 214 14.51 -23.41 -25.75
N ASN A 215 15.60 -23.54 -24.98
CA ASN A 215 16.98 -23.21 -25.36
C ASN A 215 17.16 -21.73 -25.79
N ARG A 216 16.41 -20.81 -25.17
CA ARG A 216 16.49 -19.35 -25.40
C ARG A 216 16.66 -18.60 -24.09
N ASP A 217 17.25 -17.42 -24.17
CA ASP A 217 17.44 -16.58 -23.00
C ASP A 217 16.11 -15.97 -22.57
N ASP A 218 15.84 -15.88 -21.28
CA ASP A 218 14.93 -14.86 -20.75
C ASP A 218 15.70 -13.55 -20.56
N ILE A 219 14.98 -12.44 -20.35
CA ILE A 219 15.61 -11.11 -20.18
C ILE A 219 16.40 -10.98 -18.87
N PHE A 220 15.99 -11.69 -17.81
CA PHE A 220 16.61 -11.63 -16.48
C PHE A 220 18.04 -12.19 -16.51
N ILE A 221 18.28 -13.36 -17.13
CA ILE A 221 19.63 -13.96 -17.23
C ILE A 221 20.61 -13.19 -18.11
N ARG A 222 20.15 -12.15 -18.82
CA ARG A 222 21.04 -11.24 -19.57
C ARG A 222 21.77 -10.26 -18.66
N MET A 223 21.24 -10.07 -17.45
CA MET A 223 21.77 -9.17 -16.43
C MET A 223 22.46 -9.94 -15.29
N LEU A 224 22.73 -11.24 -15.48
CA LEU A 224 23.43 -12.08 -14.50
C LEU A 224 24.87 -12.38 -14.94
N GLU A 225 25.80 -12.17 -14.02
CA GLU A 225 27.21 -12.52 -14.15
C GLU A 225 27.67 -13.30 -12.92
N ASP A 226 28.62 -14.20 -13.14
CA ASP A 226 29.34 -14.87 -12.07
C ASP A 226 30.78 -14.34 -12.01
N HIS A 227 31.18 -13.88 -10.83
CA HIS A 227 32.47 -13.26 -10.59
C HIS A 227 33.60 -14.27 -10.32
N SER A 228 33.31 -15.53 -9.97
CA SER A 228 34.32 -16.57 -9.80
C SER A 228 34.73 -17.14 -11.16
N GLU A 229 33.75 -17.33 -12.06
CA GLU A 229 33.95 -17.80 -13.43
C GLU A 229 34.23 -16.68 -14.46
N GLY A 230 33.90 -15.42 -14.15
CA GLY A 230 34.10 -14.26 -15.03
C GLY A 230 33.27 -14.31 -16.31
N LYS A 231 32.03 -14.81 -16.20
CA LYS A 231 31.12 -15.10 -17.34
C LYS A 231 29.72 -14.60 -17.06
N THR A 232 29.07 -14.03 -18.07
CA THR A 232 27.61 -13.82 -17.99
C THR A 232 26.88 -15.15 -18.14
N TRP A 233 25.69 -15.26 -17.56
CA TRP A 233 24.83 -16.45 -17.65
C TRP A 233 24.45 -16.81 -19.10
N GLN A 234 24.56 -15.85 -20.03
CA GLN A 234 24.43 -16.04 -21.47
C GLN A 234 25.58 -16.83 -22.10
N GLN A 235 26.79 -16.73 -21.56
CA GLN A 235 28.01 -17.36 -22.08
C GLN A 235 28.19 -18.79 -21.54
N MET A 236 27.72 -19.05 -20.32
CA MET A 236 27.80 -20.34 -19.63
C MET A 236 27.12 -21.49 -20.37
N SER A 237 27.62 -22.69 -20.18
CA SER A 237 26.90 -23.95 -20.42
C SER A 237 25.79 -24.19 -19.38
N ASN A 238 25.12 -25.34 -19.48
CA ASN A 238 24.15 -25.76 -18.47
C ASN A 238 24.81 -26.14 -17.14
N ALA A 239 26.01 -26.73 -17.14
CA ALA A 239 26.68 -27.13 -15.90
C ALA A 239 27.10 -25.89 -15.08
N GLU A 240 27.80 -24.96 -15.71
CA GLU A 240 28.26 -23.71 -15.08
C GLU A 240 27.11 -22.88 -14.48
N ARG A 241 25.89 -22.94 -15.05
CA ARG A 241 24.69 -22.32 -14.44
C ARG A 241 24.11 -23.07 -13.24
N VAL A 242 24.32 -24.38 -13.11
CA VAL A 242 23.97 -25.12 -11.88
C VAL A 242 24.95 -24.75 -10.78
N ASP A 243 26.25 -24.76 -11.10
CA ASP A 243 27.31 -24.42 -10.16
C ASP A 243 27.10 -22.98 -9.63
N SER A 244 26.98 -22.00 -10.54
CA SER A 244 26.73 -20.57 -10.25
C SER A 244 25.42 -20.30 -9.48
N ALA A 245 24.37 -21.12 -9.66
CA ALA A 245 23.13 -21.03 -8.87
C ALA A 245 23.30 -21.42 -7.39
N SER A 246 24.50 -21.86 -7.01
CA SER A 246 24.93 -22.24 -5.65
C SER A 246 26.29 -21.65 -5.23
N ASP A 247 26.79 -20.64 -5.93
CA ASP A 247 28.08 -19.97 -5.66
C ASP A 247 27.89 -18.59 -4.99
N ASP A 248 27.15 -18.50 -3.87
CA ASP A 248 27.19 -17.33 -2.98
C ASP A 248 28.62 -17.22 -2.41
N PRO A 249 29.37 -16.12 -2.66
CA PRO A 249 28.87 -14.77 -2.86
C PRO A 249 28.96 -14.21 -4.29
N ASP A 250 29.30 -15.02 -5.29
CA ASP A 250 29.85 -14.57 -6.58
C ASP A 250 28.84 -14.46 -7.74
N LEU A 251 27.58 -14.88 -7.57
CA LEU A 251 26.48 -14.53 -8.50
C LEU A 251 25.98 -13.08 -8.30
N HIS A 252 25.92 -12.30 -9.39
CA HIS A 252 25.69 -10.86 -9.37
C HIS A 252 24.70 -10.37 -10.44
N TRP A 253 24.03 -9.24 -10.13
CA TRP A 253 23.27 -8.45 -11.11
C TRP A 253 24.14 -7.33 -11.71
N ILE A 254 24.25 -7.34 -13.03
CA ILE A 254 25.08 -6.41 -13.83
C ILE A 254 24.28 -5.39 -14.65
N GLY A 255 22.98 -5.25 -14.36
CA GLY A 255 22.13 -4.24 -14.97
C GLY A 255 22.53 -2.82 -14.57
N GLY A 256 22.45 -1.89 -15.53
CA GLY A 256 23.04 -0.55 -15.43
C GLY A 256 22.26 0.42 -14.55
N ASN A 257 20.94 0.24 -14.42
CA ASN A 257 20.12 1.07 -13.53
C ASN A 257 20.35 0.63 -12.08
N VAL A 258 20.30 -0.67 -11.78
CA VAL A 258 20.65 -1.18 -10.43
C VAL A 258 22.07 -0.77 -10.05
N GLN A 259 23.05 -0.85 -10.97
CA GLN A 259 24.42 -0.40 -10.73
C GLN A 259 24.56 1.12 -10.47
N ALA A 260 23.63 1.95 -10.96
CA ALA A 260 23.60 3.38 -10.59
C ALA A 260 23.12 3.57 -9.14
N ASP A 261 22.15 2.76 -8.71
CA ASP A 261 21.44 2.95 -7.44
C ASP A 261 22.05 2.18 -6.25
N ILE A 262 22.96 1.20 -6.45
CA ILE A 262 23.64 0.47 -5.36
C ILE A 262 24.40 1.37 -4.35
N GLY A 263 24.56 2.66 -4.64
CA GLY A 263 25.07 3.65 -3.67
C GLY A 263 24.20 3.81 -2.41
N VAL A 264 22.96 3.32 -2.40
CA VAL A 264 22.12 3.23 -1.18
C VAL A 264 22.52 2.06 -0.27
N LEU A 265 23.25 1.07 -0.79
CA LEU A 265 23.62 -0.14 -0.06
C LEU A 265 24.87 0.05 0.80
N THR A 266 24.81 -0.54 1.99
CA THR A 266 25.89 -0.63 2.98
C THR A 266 26.52 -2.04 3.04
N ALA A 267 25.83 -3.06 2.54
CA ALA A 267 26.32 -4.43 2.40
C ALA A 267 25.66 -5.16 1.22
N GLY A 268 26.23 -6.31 0.83
CA GLY A 268 25.69 -7.19 -0.21
C GLY A 268 26.07 -6.84 -1.64
N THR A 269 27.09 -6.00 -1.83
CA THR A 269 27.72 -5.75 -3.13
C THR A 269 29.11 -6.38 -3.21
N ASN A 270 29.56 -6.75 -4.41
CA ASN A 270 30.96 -7.10 -4.70
C ASN A 270 31.34 -6.54 -6.07
N GLN A 271 32.59 -6.10 -6.23
CA GLN A 271 33.16 -5.53 -7.48
C GLN A 271 32.32 -4.43 -8.20
N GLY A 272 31.37 -3.79 -7.52
CA GLY A 272 30.49 -2.77 -8.12
C GLY A 272 29.15 -3.29 -8.65
N HIS A 273 28.75 -4.52 -8.27
CA HIS A 273 27.45 -5.13 -8.56
C HIS A 273 26.76 -5.57 -7.27
N VAL A 274 25.42 -5.70 -7.27
CA VAL A 274 24.67 -6.29 -6.16
C VAL A 274 24.64 -7.80 -6.27
N ARG A 275 24.77 -8.50 -5.13
CA ARG A 275 24.74 -9.97 -5.07
C ARG A 275 23.33 -10.49 -5.19
N MET A 276 23.17 -11.54 -6.00
CA MET A 276 21.94 -12.34 -6.06
C MET A 276 22.04 -13.52 -5.08
N HIS A 277 20.91 -14.15 -4.78
CA HIS A 277 20.87 -15.30 -3.88
C HIS A 277 21.32 -16.57 -4.60
N ALA A 278 22.45 -17.15 -4.20
CA ALA A 278 23.03 -18.36 -4.78
C ALA A 278 23.44 -19.37 -3.68
N PRO A 279 22.51 -19.79 -2.81
CA PRO A 279 22.82 -20.61 -1.65
C PRO A 279 23.39 -21.97 -2.03
N ASN A 280 24.30 -22.49 -1.21
CA ASN A 280 24.78 -23.87 -1.30
C ASN A 280 24.19 -24.71 -0.16
N PRO A 281 23.34 -25.73 -0.43
CA PRO A 281 22.84 -26.16 -1.74
C PRO A 281 21.74 -25.24 -2.30
N ILE A 282 21.48 -25.38 -3.62
CA ILE A 282 20.43 -24.65 -4.37
C ILE A 282 19.09 -24.70 -3.62
N ASN A 283 18.49 -23.53 -3.38
CA ASN A 283 17.12 -23.44 -2.86
C ASN A 283 16.14 -23.36 -4.05
N SER A 284 15.48 -24.48 -4.34
CA SER A 284 14.53 -24.59 -5.46
C SER A 284 13.28 -23.75 -5.19
N GLY A 285 13.23 -22.57 -5.81
CA GLY A 285 12.18 -21.57 -5.62
C GLY A 285 12.73 -20.18 -5.34
N SER A 286 13.97 -20.06 -4.84
CA SER A 286 14.56 -18.76 -4.50
C SER A 286 16.00 -18.51 -4.93
N SER A 287 16.80 -19.54 -5.24
CA SER A 287 18.08 -19.36 -5.95
C SER A 287 17.89 -18.55 -7.24
N VAL A 288 18.85 -17.67 -7.54
CA VAL A 288 18.95 -16.80 -8.73
C VAL A 288 17.94 -15.67 -8.80
N SER A 289 16.65 -15.92 -8.56
CA SER A 289 15.55 -14.94 -8.73
C SER A 289 15.36 -13.98 -7.55
N HIS A 290 16.39 -13.73 -6.75
CA HIS A 290 16.34 -12.85 -5.56
C HIS A 290 17.66 -12.12 -5.35
N PHE A 291 17.61 -10.95 -4.70
CA PHE A 291 18.79 -10.34 -4.08
C PHE A 291 19.28 -11.19 -2.90
N SER A 292 20.59 -11.21 -2.64
CA SER A 292 21.18 -12.00 -1.55
C SER A 292 20.74 -11.48 -0.17
N ASN A 293 20.53 -12.39 0.79
CA ASN A 293 20.28 -12.06 2.21
C ASN A 293 21.44 -11.27 2.88
N SER A 294 22.55 -11.04 2.17
CA SER A 294 23.64 -10.16 2.62
C SER A 294 23.42 -8.68 2.27
N VAL A 295 22.38 -8.35 1.50
CA VAL A 295 22.06 -6.98 1.08
C VAL A 295 21.47 -6.19 2.25
N SER A 296 22.04 -5.01 2.49
CA SER A 296 21.62 -4.09 3.57
C SER A 296 21.73 -2.64 3.07
N PRO A 297 20.72 -1.76 3.23
CA PRO A 297 19.41 -1.97 3.85
C PRO A 297 18.58 -3.12 3.24
N PHE A 298 17.48 -3.47 3.91
CA PHE A 298 16.60 -4.55 3.45
C PHE A 298 16.00 -4.20 2.09
N GLU A 299 16.08 -5.17 1.17
CA GLU A 299 15.49 -5.10 -0.17
C GLU A 299 14.31 -6.05 -0.24
N LEU A 300 13.19 -5.60 -0.80
CA LEU A 300 11.94 -6.36 -0.84
C LEU A 300 12.11 -7.74 -1.52
N MET A 301 12.96 -7.81 -2.54
CA MET A 301 13.21 -9.04 -3.31
C MET A 301 14.37 -9.88 -2.74
N GLN A 302 14.56 -9.85 -1.42
CA GLN A 302 15.30 -10.87 -0.68
C GLN A 302 14.41 -12.12 -0.45
N PRO A 303 14.97 -13.34 -0.41
CA PRO A 303 14.20 -14.60 -0.40
C PRO A 303 13.47 -14.91 0.92
N TYR A 304 13.61 -14.05 1.94
CA TYR A 304 12.96 -14.20 3.25
C TYR A 304 12.45 -12.84 3.75
N LEU A 305 11.14 -12.62 3.67
CA LEU A 305 10.50 -11.43 4.23
C LEU A 305 10.56 -11.46 5.76
N ASN A 306 11.41 -10.59 6.33
CA ASN A 306 11.70 -10.54 7.78
C ASN A 306 11.32 -9.21 8.45
N GLN A 307 10.82 -8.24 7.67
CA GLN A 307 10.32 -6.94 8.13
C GLN A 307 9.33 -6.37 7.09
N PRO A 308 8.48 -5.39 7.45
CA PRO A 308 7.56 -4.75 6.52
C PRO A 308 8.27 -3.96 5.40
N ALA A 309 7.68 -3.99 4.20
CA ALA A 309 8.16 -3.27 3.03
C ALA A 309 7.81 -1.78 3.11
N HIS A 310 8.82 -0.92 3.11
CA HIS A 310 8.66 0.54 3.05
C HIS A 310 8.68 1.10 1.62
N SER A 311 9.21 0.35 0.65
CA SER A 311 9.15 0.58 -0.80
C SER A 311 9.46 -0.73 -1.52
N ILE A 312 9.53 -0.73 -2.86
CA ILE A 312 10.08 -1.88 -3.62
C ILE A 312 11.62 -1.85 -3.75
N GLY A 313 12.28 -0.79 -3.28
CA GLY A 313 13.74 -0.62 -3.32
C GLY A 313 14.35 -0.76 -4.71
N LEU A 314 15.50 -1.42 -4.80
CA LEU A 314 16.24 -1.69 -6.03
C LEU A 314 15.45 -2.54 -7.05
N ALA A 315 14.30 -3.11 -6.69
CA ALA A 315 13.43 -3.75 -7.67
C ALA A 315 12.93 -2.74 -8.73
N LYS A 316 12.76 -1.44 -8.41
CA LYS A 316 12.41 -0.41 -9.42
C LYS A 316 13.46 -0.32 -10.52
N ALA A 317 14.73 -0.23 -10.12
CA ALA A 317 15.86 -0.20 -11.04
C ALA A 317 16.04 -1.53 -11.80
N LEU A 318 15.73 -2.67 -11.17
CA LEU A 318 15.76 -3.98 -11.83
C LEU A 318 14.68 -4.11 -12.92
N LEU A 319 13.47 -3.60 -12.66
CA LEU A 319 12.40 -3.55 -13.66
C LEU A 319 12.83 -2.71 -14.87
N GLN A 320 13.50 -1.56 -14.66
CA GLN A 320 14.09 -0.76 -15.75
C GLN A 320 15.14 -1.53 -16.55
N ASP A 321 16.03 -2.26 -15.87
CA ASP A 321 17.07 -3.07 -16.53
C ASP A 321 16.47 -4.15 -17.44
N ILE A 322 15.41 -4.85 -17.02
CA ILE A 322 14.70 -5.81 -17.88
C ILE A 322 13.80 -5.15 -18.94
N GLY A 323 13.68 -3.83 -18.94
CA GLY A 323 13.06 -3.06 -20.02
C GLY A 323 11.64 -2.54 -19.74
N TRP A 324 11.20 -2.45 -18.49
CA TRP A 324 10.02 -1.66 -18.14
C TRP A 324 10.31 -0.16 -18.27
N THR A 325 9.33 0.60 -18.76
CA THR A 325 9.28 2.04 -18.52
C THR A 325 8.77 2.27 -17.10
N THR A 326 9.38 3.20 -16.36
CA THR A 326 8.92 3.61 -15.03
C THR A 326 8.63 5.11 -15.00
N SER A 327 7.97 5.55 -13.93
CA SER A 327 7.90 6.94 -13.54
C SER A 327 9.29 7.58 -13.41
N ILE A 328 9.36 8.90 -13.63
CA ILE A 328 10.56 9.74 -13.37
C ILE A 328 10.60 10.20 -11.90
N GLY A 329 9.50 10.01 -11.17
CA GLY A 329 9.37 10.12 -9.72
C GLY A 329 8.00 9.55 -9.35
N ASP A 330 7.93 8.82 -8.25
CA ASP A 330 6.72 8.18 -7.78
C ASP A 330 5.75 9.22 -7.18
N LYS A 331 4.51 8.79 -6.90
CA LYS A 331 3.54 9.64 -6.18
C LYS A 331 3.16 8.94 -4.89
N PRO A 332 2.95 9.68 -3.79
CA PRO A 332 2.42 9.08 -2.59
C PRO A 332 1.05 8.45 -2.84
N ILE A 333 0.76 7.34 -2.18
CA ILE A 333 -0.57 6.74 -2.12
C ILE A 333 -1.14 6.89 -0.71
N ILE A 334 -2.45 7.07 -0.65
CA ILE A 334 -3.22 7.15 0.59
C ILE A 334 -4.16 5.94 0.61
N ALA A 335 -4.29 5.28 1.76
CA ALA A 335 -5.29 4.23 1.97
C ALA A 335 -6.70 4.76 1.70
N ASP A 336 -7.65 3.88 1.38
CA ASP A 336 -9.03 4.33 1.41
C ASP A 336 -9.49 4.52 2.87
N ILE A 337 -10.26 5.59 3.08
CA ILE A 337 -10.85 6.00 4.35
C ILE A 337 -12.36 5.70 4.34
N GLY A 338 -12.95 5.47 3.16
CA GLY A 338 -14.35 5.08 3.00
C GLY A 338 -15.34 6.20 3.29
N HIS A 339 -16.49 5.84 3.87
CA HIS A 339 -17.50 6.78 4.35
C HIS A 339 -17.47 6.85 5.87
N VAL A 340 -17.49 8.06 6.43
CA VAL A 340 -17.43 8.29 7.87
C VAL A 340 -18.63 9.12 8.33
N GLU A 341 -19.30 8.70 9.40
CA GLU A 341 -20.34 9.48 10.06
C GLU A 341 -19.79 10.06 11.36
N ILE A 342 -19.98 11.36 11.60
CA ILE A 342 -19.44 12.08 12.76
C ILE A 342 -20.49 13.03 13.36
N ILE A 343 -20.44 13.21 14.67
CA ILE A 343 -21.37 14.09 15.41
C ILE A 343 -20.80 15.51 15.45
N ASN A 344 -21.63 16.54 15.26
CA ASN A 344 -21.20 17.94 15.19
C ASN A 344 -20.78 18.60 16.52
N SER A 345 -20.71 17.82 17.60
CA SER A 345 -20.38 18.26 18.96
C SER A 345 -18.94 17.98 19.38
N SER A 346 -18.27 17.00 18.76
CA SER A 346 -16.97 16.49 19.20
C SER A 346 -15.98 16.30 18.03
N PRO A 347 -14.68 16.53 18.24
CA PRO A 347 -13.66 16.20 17.24
C PRO A 347 -13.57 14.68 17.04
N THR A 348 -13.69 14.21 15.80
CA THR A 348 -13.50 12.79 15.47
C THR A 348 -12.11 12.57 14.89
N THR A 349 -11.42 11.54 15.40
CA THR A 349 -10.12 11.08 14.88
C THR A 349 -10.32 9.85 14.01
N ILE A 350 -9.74 9.86 12.81
CA ILE A 350 -9.83 8.77 11.82
C ILE A 350 -8.40 8.37 11.44
N ASP A 351 -8.11 7.08 11.43
CA ASP A 351 -6.80 6.56 11.04
C ASP A 351 -6.73 6.31 9.53
N PHE A 352 -5.58 6.64 8.92
CA PHE A 352 -5.28 6.31 7.53
C PHE A 352 -3.80 5.93 7.38
N ALA A 353 -3.54 4.92 6.55
CA ALA A 353 -2.19 4.63 6.11
C ALA A 353 -1.84 5.44 4.84
N LEU A 354 -0.56 5.71 4.66
CA LEU A 354 0.01 6.25 3.43
C LEU A 354 1.31 5.53 3.11
N LEU A 355 1.73 5.54 1.84
CA LEU A 355 3.03 5.01 1.42
C LEU A 355 3.55 5.84 0.25
N ASP A 356 4.86 5.93 0.11
CA ASP A 356 5.53 6.39 -1.11
C ASP A 356 6.68 5.42 -1.42
N ASN A 357 7.15 5.37 -2.67
CA ASN A 357 8.14 4.40 -3.11
C ASN A 357 9.57 4.97 -3.26
N ASP A 358 9.74 6.27 -3.50
CA ASP A 358 11.06 6.92 -3.61
C ASP A 358 11.37 7.90 -2.47
N THR A 359 10.36 8.26 -1.67
CA THR A 359 10.45 9.23 -0.58
C THR A 359 10.16 8.59 0.78
N ASP A 360 11.02 8.84 1.78
CA ASP A 360 10.80 8.42 3.18
C ASP A 360 9.44 8.95 3.67
N ILE A 361 8.62 8.07 4.25
CA ILE A 361 7.27 8.40 4.65
C ILE A 361 7.20 9.51 5.70
N ILE A 362 8.28 9.78 6.44
CA ILE A 362 8.39 10.90 7.39
C ILE A 362 8.50 12.25 6.67
N ALA A 363 9.04 12.27 5.44
CA ALA A 363 9.16 13.48 4.62
C ALA A 363 7.87 13.82 3.83
N VAL A 364 6.98 12.84 3.60
CA VAL A 364 5.72 13.06 2.88
C VAL A 364 4.80 14.01 3.65
N ASN A 365 4.51 15.15 3.04
CA ASN A 365 3.61 16.18 3.56
C ASN A 365 2.16 15.83 3.24
N ILE A 366 1.25 16.12 4.17
CA ILE A 366 -0.20 15.93 3.99
C ILE A 366 -0.91 17.26 4.24
N THR A 367 -1.85 17.59 3.37
CA THR A 367 -2.78 18.72 3.54
C THR A 367 -4.22 18.26 3.26
N ALA A 368 -5.22 19.07 3.63
CA ALA A 368 -6.62 18.78 3.39
C ALA A 368 -7.41 20.02 2.93
N SER A 369 -8.51 19.76 2.21
CA SER A 369 -9.52 20.77 1.90
C SER A 369 -10.94 20.20 2.04
N SER A 370 -11.82 20.96 2.67
CA SER A 370 -13.25 20.68 2.80
C SER A 370 -14.04 21.24 1.62
N SER A 371 -14.98 20.45 1.09
CA SER A 371 -15.93 20.90 0.07
C SER A 371 -16.99 21.88 0.60
N ASN A 372 -17.13 22.03 1.92
CA ASN A 372 -18.06 22.97 2.54
C ASN A 372 -17.54 23.48 3.90
N THR A 373 -16.83 24.62 3.85
CA THR A 373 -16.27 25.27 5.04
C THR A 373 -17.31 25.85 6.00
N ASN A 374 -18.61 25.76 5.71
CA ASN A 374 -19.69 26.12 6.64
C ASN A 374 -20.14 24.93 7.52
N ILE A 375 -19.58 23.73 7.31
CA ILE A 375 -19.81 22.55 8.16
C ILE A 375 -18.49 22.08 8.77
N ILE A 376 -17.41 22.00 7.98
CA ILE A 376 -16.05 21.67 8.45
C ILE A 376 -15.09 22.69 7.84
N GLU A 377 -14.54 23.61 8.64
CA GLU A 377 -13.48 24.50 8.17
C GLU A 377 -12.19 23.73 7.87
N ASN A 378 -11.37 24.20 6.92
CA ASN A 378 -10.02 23.65 6.74
C ASN A 378 -9.16 23.81 8.02
N SER A 379 -9.42 24.84 8.83
CA SER A 379 -8.84 25.08 10.16
C SER A 379 -9.20 23.99 11.19
N GLY A 380 -10.36 23.34 11.02
CA GLY A 380 -10.84 22.25 11.88
C GLY A 380 -10.27 20.88 11.48
N ILE A 381 -9.47 20.80 10.41
CA ILE A 381 -8.84 19.57 9.94
C ILE A 381 -7.37 19.59 10.33
N THR A 382 -6.97 18.63 11.18
CA THR A 382 -5.63 18.55 11.78
C THR A 382 -5.06 17.14 11.65
N PHE A 383 -3.74 17.00 11.67
CA PHE A 383 -3.05 15.72 11.51
C PHE A 383 -2.22 15.36 12.74
N ILE A 384 -2.22 14.07 13.08
CA ILE A 384 -1.46 13.49 14.19
C ILE A 384 -0.56 12.38 13.63
N GLY A 385 0.71 12.44 14.03
CA GLY A 385 1.75 11.51 13.55
C GLY A 385 2.37 11.91 12.22
N ASN A 386 3.59 11.42 11.99
CA ASN A 386 4.38 11.58 10.77
C ASN A 386 4.81 10.22 10.17
N GLN A 387 4.49 9.11 10.83
CA GLN A 387 4.82 7.77 10.37
C GLN A 387 3.90 7.32 9.22
N ARG A 388 3.94 6.02 8.92
CA ARG A 388 3.16 5.37 7.86
C ARG A 388 1.65 5.28 8.18
N LEU A 389 1.30 5.02 9.44
CA LEU A 389 -0.03 5.33 9.98
C LEU A 389 -0.04 6.78 10.46
N ARG A 390 -1.07 7.53 10.07
CA ARG A 390 -1.37 8.87 10.58
C ARG A 390 -2.85 8.97 10.91
N GLN A 391 -3.18 9.93 11.77
CA GLN A 391 -4.57 10.20 12.12
C GLN A 391 -4.96 11.59 11.59
N ILE A 392 -6.18 11.70 11.08
CA ILE A 392 -6.82 12.98 10.77
C ILE A 392 -7.87 13.26 11.86
N ASN A 393 -7.68 14.35 12.59
CA ASN A 393 -8.60 14.82 13.61
C ASN A 393 -9.42 15.98 13.05
N ILE A 394 -10.75 15.79 13.03
CA ILE A 394 -11.72 16.62 12.31
C ILE A 394 -12.71 17.21 13.30
N THR A 395 -12.76 18.54 13.37
CA THR A 395 -13.68 19.31 14.21
C THR A 395 -14.74 19.99 13.34
N PRO A 396 -16.01 19.54 13.38
CA PRO A 396 -17.11 20.26 12.77
C PRO A 396 -17.37 21.62 13.42
N ILE A 397 -18.07 22.51 12.70
CA ILE A 397 -18.67 23.71 13.28
C ILE A 397 -19.87 23.25 14.12
N SER A 398 -19.87 23.63 15.41
CA SER A 398 -20.96 23.31 16.35
C SER A 398 -22.33 23.70 15.79
N GLY A 399 -23.27 22.75 15.79
CA GLY A 399 -24.63 22.93 15.26
C GLY A 399 -24.77 22.89 13.74
N ALA A 400 -23.67 22.77 12.98
CA ALA A 400 -23.74 22.53 11.53
C ALA A 400 -23.93 21.02 11.24
N SER A 401 -24.60 20.69 10.14
CA SER A 401 -24.86 19.30 9.75
C SER A 401 -25.02 19.14 8.24
N GLY A 402 -24.83 17.92 7.75
CA GLY A 402 -24.90 17.55 6.34
C GLY A 402 -23.61 16.94 5.81
N THR A 403 -23.66 16.53 4.55
CA THR A 403 -22.57 15.78 3.90
C THR A 403 -21.47 16.70 3.37
N VAL A 404 -20.21 16.34 3.61
CA VAL A 404 -19.01 17.06 3.19
C VAL A 404 -18.03 16.06 2.54
N ASN A 405 -17.42 16.43 1.42
CA ASN A 405 -16.29 15.68 0.90
C ASN A 405 -14.99 16.33 1.41
N ILE A 406 -14.10 15.53 1.98
CA ILE A 406 -12.75 15.96 2.36
C ILE A 406 -11.77 15.37 1.35
N THR A 407 -11.01 16.25 0.69
CA THR A 407 -9.89 15.84 -0.17
C THR A 407 -8.59 16.00 0.62
N LEU A 408 -7.87 14.91 0.78
CA LEU A 408 -6.49 14.87 1.26
C LEU A 408 -5.55 14.95 0.08
N THR A 409 -4.46 15.71 0.23
CA THR A 409 -3.35 15.78 -0.74
C THR A 409 -2.08 15.34 -0.03
N ALA A 410 -1.44 14.28 -0.55
CA ALA A 410 -0.12 13.82 -0.15
C ALA A 410 0.93 14.29 -1.16
N SER A 411 2.10 14.72 -0.68
CA SER A 411 3.20 15.21 -1.52
C SER A 411 4.57 15.00 -0.88
N ASP A 412 5.45 14.35 -1.63
CA ASP A 412 6.90 14.25 -1.46
C ASP A 412 7.64 15.60 -1.66
N GLY A 413 7.00 16.55 -2.36
CA GLY A 413 7.53 17.89 -2.67
C GLY A 413 7.84 18.13 -4.16
N SER A 414 7.92 17.07 -4.96
CA SER A 414 8.02 17.09 -6.42
C SER A 414 6.72 16.66 -7.09
N ASN A 415 6.13 15.55 -6.61
CA ASN A 415 4.85 15.01 -7.05
C ASN A 415 3.77 15.22 -5.98
N SER A 416 2.55 14.79 -6.31
CA SER A 416 1.44 14.74 -5.35
C SER A 416 0.32 13.83 -5.84
N ASN A 417 -0.48 13.32 -4.89
CA ASN A 417 -1.68 12.55 -5.18
C ASN A 417 -2.81 12.92 -4.20
N ASN A 418 -4.05 12.61 -4.56
CA ASN A 418 -5.22 12.98 -3.79
C ASN A 418 -6.10 11.76 -3.45
N GLN A 419 -6.63 11.71 -2.22
CA GLN A 419 -7.75 10.83 -1.85
C GLN A 419 -8.91 11.69 -1.38
N THR A 420 -10.09 11.51 -1.96
CA THR A 420 -11.32 12.19 -1.51
C THR A 420 -12.24 11.20 -0.85
N PHE A 421 -12.60 11.45 0.40
CA PHE A 421 -13.53 10.64 1.16
C PHE A 421 -14.72 11.48 1.63
N GLN A 422 -15.81 10.82 2.03
CA GLN A 422 -17.06 11.49 2.39
C GLN A 422 -17.34 11.39 3.89
N ILE A 423 -17.71 12.52 4.47
CA ILE A 423 -18.15 12.65 5.85
C ILE A 423 -19.62 13.03 5.87
N ASN A 424 -20.44 12.29 6.61
CA ASN A 424 -21.77 12.73 7.02
C ASN A 424 -21.68 13.36 8.41
N VAL A 425 -21.97 14.66 8.53
CA VAL A 425 -22.00 15.35 9.82
C VAL A 425 -23.43 15.36 10.34
N VAL A 426 -23.71 14.62 11.41
CA VAL A 426 -25.02 14.56 12.06
C VAL A 426 -25.10 15.53 13.24
N SER A 427 -26.31 16.01 13.54
CA SER A 427 -26.57 16.78 14.76
C SER A 427 -26.84 15.84 15.92
N ASN A 428 -26.17 16.07 17.05
CA ASN A 428 -26.53 15.41 18.31
C ASN A 428 -27.98 15.76 18.69
N LEU A 429 -28.71 14.79 19.23
CA LEU A 429 -30.04 14.97 19.79
C LEU A 429 -29.97 15.43 21.25
N THR A 430 -31.11 15.50 21.93
CA THR A 430 -31.17 15.80 23.38
C THR A 430 -31.48 14.51 24.14
N PRO A 431 -30.78 14.20 25.23
CA PRO A 431 -30.95 12.95 25.96
C PRO A 431 -32.37 12.81 26.54
N SER A 432 -32.91 11.59 26.46
CA SER A 432 -34.19 11.26 27.12
C SER A 432 -33.95 10.89 28.58
N ILE A 433 -34.85 11.30 29.48
CA ILE A 433 -34.81 10.92 30.91
C ILE A 433 -36.21 10.66 31.44
N ALA A 434 -36.35 9.63 32.27
CA ALA A 434 -37.56 9.30 33.01
C ALA A 434 -37.22 8.93 34.46
N ILE A 435 -37.88 9.58 35.41
CA ILE A 435 -37.89 9.14 36.82
C ILE A 435 -38.77 7.89 36.92
N ASN A 436 -38.19 6.78 37.38
CA ASN A 436 -38.91 5.53 37.65
C ASN A 436 -39.49 5.52 39.07
N HIS A 437 -38.81 6.18 40.02
CA HIS A 437 -39.27 6.35 41.40
C HIS A 437 -38.65 7.62 42.03
N PRO A 438 -39.40 8.46 42.76
CA PRO A 438 -40.82 8.33 43.14
C PRO A 438 -41.80 8.75 42.03
N SER A 439 -43.06 8.38 42.19
CA SER A 439 -44.18 8.88 41.40
C SER A 439 -44.75 10.19 41.96
N THR A 440 -45.38 10.99 41.09
CA THR A 440 -46.04 12.25 41.48
C THR A 440 -47.15 12.02 42.50
N GLY A 441 -46.93 12.49 43.73
CA GLY A 441 -47.88 12.37 44.85
C GLY A 441 -47.54 11.26 45.86
N ASP A 442 -46.43 10.54 45.68
CA ASP A 442 -45.95 9.58 46.67
C ASP A 442 -45.66 10.27 48.02
N THR A 443 -46.13 9.65 49.11
CA THR A 443 -45.82 10.09 50.48
C THR A 443 -44.58 9.36 50.96
N ILE A 444 -43.43 10.01 50.86
CA ILE A 444 -42.13 9.50 51.32
C ILE A 444 -41.99 9.80 52.82
N LEU A 445 -41.46 8.84 53.59
CA LEU A 445 -41.08 9.05 54.99
C LEU A 445 -39.63 9.58 55.04
N THR A 446 -39.29 10.39 56.04
CA THR A 446 -37.97 11.07 56.17
C THR A 446 -36.77 10.15 56.46
N ASP A 447 -36.97 8.84 56.43
CA ASP A 447 -35.89 7.84 56.34
C ASP A 447 -35.17 7.89 54.98
N SER A 448 -34.10 7.12 54.82
CA SER A 448 -33.35 7.01 53.56
C SER A 448 -34.16 6.29 52.47
N GLN A 449 -34.72 7.03 51.52
CA GLN A 449 -35.51 6.52 50.39
C GLN A 449 -34.63 6.29 49.14
N SER A 450 -34.96 5.27 48.35
CA SER A 450 -34.38 5.08 47.02
C SER A 450 -35.10 5.97 45.99
N LEU A 451 -34.32 6.76 45.25
CA LEU A 451 -34.74 7.46 44.03
C LEU A 451 -34.12 6.72 42.83
N SER A 452 -34.84 6.57 41.72
CA SER A 452 -34.31 5.90 40.52
C SER A 452 -34.86 6.51 39.22
N ALA A 453 -33.99 6.60 38.22
CA ALA A 453 -34.26 7.18 36.92
C ALA A 453 -33.41 6.48 35.85
N SER A 454 -33.97 6.39 34.65
CA SER A 454 -33.30 5.91 33.44
C SER A 454 -33.12 7.08 32.49
N ALA A 455 -31.90 7.29 32.00
CA ALA A 455 -31.59 8.25 30.94
C ALA A 455 -30.90 7.54 29.77
N ASN A 456 -31.42 7.75 28.57
CA ASN A 456 -30.90 7.16 27.35
C ASN A 456 -30.84 8.23 26.26
N ASP A 457 -29.69 8.32 25.62
CA ASP A 457 -29.45 9.13 24.45
C ASP A 457 -29.32 8.26 23.20
N ALA A 458 -29.58 8.86 22.03
CA ALA A 458 -29.52 8.18 20.75
C ALA A 458 -28.08 7.96 20.24
N GLU A 459 -27.16 8.84 20.62
CA GLU A 459 -25.75 8.81 20.23
C GLU A 459 -24.86 8.20 21.34
N ASP A 460 -25.05 8.60 22.61
CA ASP A 460 -24.25 8.07 23.74
C ASP A 460 -24.75 6.73 24.32
N GLY A 461 -26.02 6.35 24.10
CA GLY A 461 -26.60 5.14 24.68
C GLY A 461 -27.10 5.31 26.13
N ASP A 462 -26.86 4.34 27.02
CA ASP A 462 -27.32 4.40 28.43
C ASP A 462 -26.38 5.27 29.27
N ILE A 463 -26.82 6.51 29.51
CA ILE A 463 -26.10 7.52 30.30
C ILE A 463 -26.69 7.68 31.71
N SER A 464 -27.50 6.72 32.18
CA SER A 464 -28.19 6.79 33.48
C SER A 464 -27.23 6.97 34.67
N SER A 465 -25.98 6.53 34.55
CA SER A 465 -24.91 6.72 35.54
C SER A 465 -24.59 8.20 35.83
N ASN A 466 -24.82 9.09 34.87
CA ASN A 466 -24.48 10.52 34.94
C ASN A 466 -25.63 11.40 35.48
N ILE A 467 -26.81 10.82 35.75
CA ILE A 467 -27.98 11.58 36.24
C ILE A 467 -27.64 12.29 37.56
N ILE A 468 -27.89 13.59 37.63
CA ILE A 468 -27.78 14.40 38.84
C ILE A 468 -29.18 14.58 39.44
N TRP A 469 -29.31 14.31 40.74
CA TRP A 469 -30.56 14.47 41.48
C TRP A 469 -30.58 15.74 42.32
N SER A 470 -31.73 16.40 42.36
CA SER A 470 -31.97 17.55 43.23
C SER A 470 -33.39 17.58 43.80
N SER A 471 -33.53 18.32 44.91
CA SER A 471 -34.75 18.55 45.68
C SER A 471 -35.00 20.05 45.80
N SER A 472 -36.24 20.49 45.65
CA SER A 472 -36.65 21.90 45.80
C SER A 472 -36.47 22.47 47.22
N ILE A 473 -36.12 21.63 48.20
CA ILE A 473 -35.85 22.03 49.60
C ILE A 473 -34.37 21.79 49.95
N ASP A 474 -33.85 20.59 49.63
CA ASP A 474 -32.53 20.14 50.11
C ASP A 474 -31.37 20.47 49.13
N GLY A 475 -31.68 20.92 47.90
CA GLY A 475 -30.67 21.19 46.88
C GLY A 475 -30.22 19.93 46.14
N VAL A 476 -28.94 19.85 45.76
CA VAL A 476 -28.38 18.68 45.07
C VAL A 476 -28.20 17.52 46.06
N LEU A 477 -28.68 16.33 45.69
CA LEU A 477 -28.71 15.14 46.54
C LEU A 477 -27.48 14.25 46.29
N ALA A 478 -27.38 13.65 45.11
CA ALA A 478 -26.26 12.83 44.63
C ALA A 478 -26.37 12.62 43.10
N SER A 479 -25.44 11.87 42.51
CA SER A 479 -25.51 11.42 41.11
C SER A 479 -25.61 9.89 41.00
N GLY A 480 -26.23 9.42 39.92
CA GLY A 480 -26.38 8.00 39.56
C GLY A 480 -27.81 7.59 39.20
N ALA A 481 -27.93 6.50 38.44
CA ALA A 481 -29.20 5.92 37.97
C ALA A 481 -30.15 5.53 39.11
N THR A 482 -29.59 5.22 40.28
CA THR A 482 -30.34 4.95 41.51
C THR A 482 -29.51 5.43 42.68
N ILE A 483 -30.10 6.28 43.53
CA ILE A 483 -29.45 6.83 44.72
C ILE A 483 -30.29 6.60 45.96
N ALA A 484 -29.64 6.53 47.12
CA ALA A 484 -30.29 6.61 48.43
C ALA A 484 -30.21 8.05 48.93
N ALA A 485 -31.35 8.66 49.27
CA ALA A 485 -31.45 10.03 49.74
C ALA A 485 -32.38 10.14 50.95
N SER A 486 -31.99 10.95 51.93
CA SER A 486 -32.89 11.45 52.98
C SER A 486 -33.34 12.85 52.61
N LEU A 487 -34.63 13.14 52.79
CA LEU A 487 -35.26 14.42 52.49
C LEU A 487 -35.71 15.09 53.80
N SER A 488 -35.74 16.42 53.83
CA SER A 488 -36.33 17.17 54.95
C SER A 488 -37.86 16.95 55.07
N ASP A 489 -38.47 17.41 56.16
CA ASP A 489 -39.95 17.48 56.23
C ASP A 489 -40.48 18.57 55.26
N GLY A 490 -41.20 18.17 54.21
CA GLY A 490 -41.85 19.13 53.30
C GLY A 490 -42.51 18.52 52.07
N ASN A 491 -42.99 19.41 51.18
CA ASN A 491 -43.41 19.04 49.83
C ASN A 491 -42.25 19.29 48.87
N HIS A 492 -41.71 18.23 48.28
CA HIS A 492 -40.55 18.31 47.39
C HIS A 492 -40.98 18.23 45.92
N ILE A 493 -40.36 19.04 45.08
CA ILE A 493 -40.17 18.71 43.67
C ILE A 493 -38.82 18.02 43.58
N ILE A 494 -38.83 16.75 43.18
CA ILE A 494 -37.61 15.98 42.87
C ILE A 494 -37.33 16.15 41.39
N THR A 495 -36.13 16.62 41.06
CA THR A 495 -35.66 16.84 39.69
C THR A 495 -34.46 15.95 39.45
N ALA A 496 -34.58 15.02 38.51
CA ALA A 496 -33.46 14.35 37.88
C ALA A 496 -33.07 15.14 36.62
N SER A 497 -31.81 15.49 36.48
CA SER A 497 -31.24 16.16 35.32
C SER A 497 -30.09 15.34 34.75
N ILE A 498 -30.02 15.24 33.44
CA ILE A 498 -28.94 14.59 32.69
C ILE A 498 -28.37 15.60 31.69
N THR A 499 -27.12 15.39 31.32
CA THR A 499 -26.42 16.07 30.23
C THR A 499 -25.61 15.00 29.50
N ASP A 500 -25.60 15.06 28.17
CA ASP A 500 -24.89 14.13 27.29
C ASP A 500 -23.40 14.52 27.13
N SER A 501 -22.65 13.76 26.32
CA SER A 501 -21.26 14.07 25.95
C SER A 501 -21.11 15.40 25.20
N SER A 502 -22.21 15.90 24.64
CA SER A 502 -22.33 17.11 23.81
C SER A 502 -22.71 18.38 24.57
N SER A 503 -23.00 18.26 25.87
CA SER A 503 -23.47 19.34 26.76
C SER A 503 -24.89 19.88 26.52
N ASN A 504 -25.82 19.04 26.04
CA ASN A 504 -27.27 19.37 25.95
C ASN A 504 -28.04 19.18 27.27
#